data_AF-A0A5C1QE30-F1
#
_entry.id   AF-A0A5C1QE30-F1
#
_cell.length_a   1.000
_cell.length_b   1.000
_cell.length_c   1.000
_cell.angle_alpha   90.00
_cell.angle_beta   90.00
_cell.angle_gamma   90.00
#
_symmetry.space_group_name_H-M   'P 1'
#
loop_
_entity.id
_entity.type
_entity.pdbx_description
1 polymer ?
#
loop_
_entity_poly.entity_id
_entity_poly.type
_entity_poly.pdbx_seq_one_letter_code
_entity_poly.pdbx_strand_id
1 'polypeptide(L)' 'MLFDKSQTLYISERNWAKEQKIEILDDGNLLLWLRTSGRHDIKRWVLSYGADAELLEPESLRKEIADELITMSKRYN' A
#
# COMPACT_ATOMS: atom_id res chain seq x y z
N MET A 1 -5.74 -0.35 -0.34
CA MET A 1 -4.45 -0.64 0.32
C MET A 1 -4.73 -0.76 1.79
N LEU A 2 -4.34 -1.87 2.39
CA LEU A 2 -4.44 -2.09 3.82
C LEU A 2 -3.11 -1.66 4.47
N PHE A 3 -3.18 -0.92 5.55
CA PHE A 3 -2.03 -0.49 6.34
C PHE A 3 -2.17 -0.98 7.78
N ASP A 4 -1.08 -1.45 8.36
CA ASP A 4 -1.02 -1.79 9.78
C ASP A 4 -1.37 -0.59 10.65
N LYS A 5 -1.99 -0.85 11.81
CA LYS A 5 -2.39 0.18 12.79
C LYS A 5 -1.28 1.15 13.18
N SER A 6 -0.01 0.73 13.14
CA SER A 6 1.15 1.60 13.39
C SER A 6 1.28 2.74 12.37
N GLN A 7 0.76 2.55 11.15
CA GLN A 7 0.79 3.54 10.07
C GLN A 7 -0.49 4.40 10.02
N THR A 8 -1.56 4.02 10.72
CA THR A 8 -2.89 4.65 10.65
C THR A 8 -2.83 6.17 10.85
N LEU A 9 -2.14 6.66 11.89
CA LEU A 9 -2.03 8.10 12.17
C LEU A 9 -1.43 8.85 10.97
N TYR A 10 -0.26 8.39 10.50
CA TYR A 10 0.47 9.02 9.40
C TYR A 10 -0.31 9.03 8.08
N ILE A 11 -1.01 7.94 7.76
CA ILE A 11 -1.80 7.83 6.54
C ILE A 11 -3.07 8.68 6.61
N SER A 12 -3.73 8.73 7.78
CA SER A 12 -5.00 9.43 7.98
C SER A 12 -4.89 10.96 7.97
N GLU A 13 -3.74 11.51 8.37
CA GLU A 13 -3.52 12.96 8.45
C GLU A 13 -3.22 13.61 7.08
N ARG A 14 -3.06 12.81 6.01
CA ARG A 14 -2.57 13.27 4.72
C ARG A 14 -3.57 13.04 3.59
N ASN A 15 -3.58 13.99 2.66
CA ASN A 15 -4.23 13.83 1.36
C ASN A 15 -3.21 13.31 0.33
N TRP A 16 -3.37 12.05 -0.06
CA TRP A 16 -2.54 11.32 -1.02
C TRP A 16 -3.04 11.46 -2.46
N ALA A 17 -4.35 11.64 -2.66
CA ALA A 17 -4.96 11.87 -3.96
C ALA A 17 -6.20 12.76 -3.83
N LYS A 18 -6.59 13.41 -4.94
CA LYS A 18 -7.81 14.24 -4.98
C LYS A 18 -9.07 13.43 -4.64
N GLU A 19 -9.10 12.19 -5.12
CA GLU A 19 -10.17 11.22 -4.82
C GLU A 19 -9.56 10.11 -3.96
N GLN A 20 -9.71 10.24 -2.65
CA GLN A 20 -9.35 9.21 -1.68
C GLN A 20 -10.50 8.90 -0.73
N LYS A 21 -10.48 7.68 -0.18
CA LYS A 21 -11.31 7.27 0.95
C LYS A 21 -10.44 6.55 1.96
N ILE A 22 -10.69 6.83 3.23
CA ILE A 22 -10.02 6.19 4.36
C ILE A 22 -11.09 5.59 5.25
N GLU A 23 -10.86 4.36 5.69
CA GLU A 23 -11.65 3.67 6.70
C GLU A 23 -10.68 3.09 7.73
N ILE A 24 -10.92 3.36 9.02
CA ILE A 24 -10.20 2.72 10.12
C ILE A 24 -11.04 1.53 10.54
N LEU A 25 -10.45 0.34 10.52
CA LEU A 25 -11.10 -0.92 10.85
C LEU A 25 -11.11 -1.15 12.37
N ASP A 26 -11.96 -2.07 12.84
CA ASP A 26 -12.12 -2.38 14.27
C ASP A 26 -10.84 -2.88 14.94
N ASP A 27 -9.91 -3.46 14.17
CA ASP A 27 -8.60 -3.92 14.64
C ASP A 27 -7.53 -2.81 14.70
N GLY A 28 -7.89 -1.59 14.28
CA GLY A 28 -7.03 -0.41 14.24
C GLY A 28 -6.26 -0.24 12.93
N ASN A 29 -6.33 -1.19 12.00
CA ASN A 29 -5.74 -1.07 10.67
C ASN A 29 -6.49 -0.03 9.83
N LEU A 30 -5.84 0.45 8.78
CA LEU A 30 -6.41 1.47 7.90
C LEU A 30 -6.54 0.94 6.48
N LEU A 31 -7.74 1.07 5.92
CA LEU A 31 -8.03 0.79 4.52
C LEU A 31 -8.09 2.11 3.74
N LEU A 32 -7.18 2.25 2.77
CA LEU A 32 -7.05 3.42 1.90
C LEU A 32 -7.43 3.05 0.47
N TRP A 33 -8.36 3.79 -0.11
CA TRP A 33 -8.68 3.75 -1.54
C TRP A 33 -8.26 5.06 -2.18
N LEU A 34 -7.61 4.97 -3.33
CA LEU A 34 -7.18 6.12 -4.13
C LEU A 34 -7.63 5.91 -5.58
N ARG A 35 -8.07 6.99 -6.24
CA ARG A 35 -8.11 7.07 -7.69
C ARG A 35 -6.92 7.89 -8.17
N THR A 36 -6.02 7.27 -8.91
CA THR A 36 -4.81 7.90 -9.46
C THR A 36 -4.37 7.23 -10.76
N SER A 37 -3.63 7.97 -11.60
CA SER A 37 -2.94 7.44 -12.78
C SER A 37 -1.52 6.94 -12.46
N GLY A 38 -0.98 7.25 -11.26
CA GLY A 38 0.40 6.96 -10.86
C GLY A 38 0.64 5.52 -10.42
N ARG A 39 0.45 4.54 -11.32
CA ARG A 39 0.62 3.10 -11.01
C ARG A 39 2.01 2.78 -10.42
N HIS A 40 3.08 3.30 -11.05
CA HIS A 40 4.45 3.08 -10.61
C HIS A 40 4.74 3.72 -9.24
N ASP A 41 4.16 4.89 -8.99
CA ASP A 41 4.32 5.59 -7.72
C ASP A 41 3.62 4.81 -6.59
N ILE A 42 2.42 4.28 -6.84
CA ILE A 42 1.72 3.41 -5.88
C ILE A 42 2.54 2.14 -5.60
N LYS A 43 3.09 1.48 -6.64
CA LYS A 43 3.96 0.31 -6.43
C LYS A 43 5.13 0.64 -5.49
N ARG A 44 5.86 1.72 -5.78
CA ARG A 44 7.01 2.15 -4.95
C ARG A 44 6.60 2.53 -3.54
N TRP A 45 5.46 3.20 -3.41
CA TRP A 45 4.95 3.64 -2.13
C TRP A 45 4.59 2.46 -1.24
N VAL A 46 3.82 1.49 -1.74
CA VAL A 46 3.49 0.26 -0.99
C VAL A 46 4.77 -0.47 -0.58
N LEU A 47 5.73 -0.66 -1.50
CA LEU A 47 7.00 -1.33 -1.18
C LEU A 47 7.82 -0.60 -0.11
N SER A 48 7.72 0.73 -0.02
CA SER A 48 8.47 1.51 0.98
C SER A 48 8.03 1.25 2.43
N TYR A 49 6.82 0.74 2.64
CA TYR A 49 6.32 0.33 3.96
C TYR A 49 6.66 -1.13 4.32
N GLY A 50 7.22 -1.90 3.38
CA GLY A 50 7.52 -3.32 3.62
C GLY A 50 6.28 -4.11 4.01
N ALA A 51 6.34 -4.81 5.14
CA ALA A 51 5.25 -5.67 5.63
C ALA A 51 4.09 -4.88 6.26
N ASP A 52 4.25 -3.58 6.53
CA ASP A 52 3.22 -2.74 7.16
C ASP A 52 2.15 -2.26 6.18
N ALA A 53 2.29 -2.58 4.88
CA ALA A 53 1.30 -2.26 3.86
C ALA A 53 1.05 -3.41 2.89
N GLU A 54 -0.22 -3.58 2.51
CA GLU A 54 -0.66 -4.58 1.54
C GLU A 54 -1.54 -3.94 0.46
N LEU A 55 -1.18 -4.14 -0.80
CA LEU A 55 -2.05 -3.77 -1.92
C LEU A 55 -3.07 -4.89 -2.18
N LEU A 56 -4.34 -4.62 -1.87
CA LEU A 56 -5.43 -5.57 -2.12
C LEU A 56 -5.83 -5.63 -3.60
N GLU A 57 -5.97 -4.47 -4.24
CA GLU A 57 -6.43 -4.32 -5.63
C GLU A 57 -5.72 -3.15 -6.34
N PRO A 58 -5.63 -3.17 -7.68
CA PRO A 58 -6.06 -4.24 -8.59
C PRO A 58 -5.08 -5.42 -8.60
N GLU A 59 -5.57 -6.62 -8.92
CA GLU A 59 -4.77 -7.86 -8.94
C GLU A 59 -3.51 -7.75 -9.79
N SER A 60 -3.59 -7.07 -10.95
CA SER A 60 -2.44 -6.87 -11.83
C SER A 60 -1.29 -6.14 -11.13
N LEU A 61 -1.58 -5.12 -10.32
CA LEU A 61 -0.56 -4.35 -9.60
C LEU A 61 -0.06 -5.12 -8.37
N ARG A 62 -0.96 -5.87 -7.70
CA ARG A 62 -0.59 -6.79 -6.63
C ARG A 62 0.42 -7.83 -7.12
N LYS A 63 0.23 -8.38 -8.32
CA LYS A 63 1.17 -9.32 -8.96
C LYS A 63 2.54 -8.68 -9.22
N GLU A 64 2.56 -7.45 -9.74
CA GLU A 64 3.83 -6.72 -9.96
C GLU A 64 4.62 -6.46 -8.67
N ILE A 65 3.94 -6.28 -7.53
CA ILE A 65 4.57 -6.17 -6.21
C ILE A 65 5.13 -7.53 -5.78
N ALA A 66 4.36 -8.62 -5.94
CA ALA A 66 4.83 -9.96 -5.59
C ALA A 66 6.09 -10.37 -6.39
N ASP A 67 6.12 -10.09 -7.70
CA ASP A 67 7.27 -10.36 -8.57
C ASP A 67 8.51 -9.55 -8.14
N GLU A 68 8.31 -8.31 -7.68
CA GLU A 68 9.37 -7.47 -7.12
C GLU A 68 9.93 -8.09 -5.84
N LEU A 69 9.06 -8.51 -4.91
CA LEU A 69 9.46 -9.11 -3.64
C LEU A 69 10.26 -10.41 -3.85
N ILE A 70 9.86 -11.24 -4.82
CA ILE A 70 10.63 -12.44 -5.21
C ILE A 70 12.03 -12.04 -5.70
N THR A 71 12.11 -11.01 -6.55
CA THR A 71 13.38 -10.52 -7.09
C THR A 71 14.28 -9.95 -5.99
N MET A 72 13.70 -9.18 -5.06
CA MET A 72 14.41 -8.63 -3.91
C MET A 72 14.93 -9.75 -3.00
N SER A 73 14.09 -10.73 -2.67
CA SER A 73 14.47 -11.87 -1.83
C SER A 73 15.67 -12.63 -2.41
N LYS A 74 15.69 -12.86 -3.73
CA LYS A 74 16.82 -13.51 -4.41
C LYS A 74 18.15 -12.76 -4.33
N ARG A 75 18.15 -11.46 -4.01
CA ARG A 75 19.39 -10.66 -3.89
C ARG A 75 20.04 -10.78 -2.51
N TYR A 76 19.27 -11.16 -1.50
CA TYR A 76 19.71 -11.20 -0.11
C TYR A 76 19.74 -12.63 0.46
N ASN A 77 19.23 -13.60 -0.29
CA ASN A 77 19.39 -15.04 -0.05
C ASN A 77 20.58 -15.59 -0.84
#